data_AF-A0A972V665-F1
#
_entry.id   AF-A0A972V665-F1
#
_cell.length_a   1.000
_cell.length_b   1.000
_cell.length_c   1.000
_cell.angle_alpha   90.00
_cell.angle_beta   90.00
_cell.angle_gamma   90.00
#
_symmetry.space_group_name_H-M   'P 1'
#
loop_
_entity.id
_entity.type
_entity.pdbx_description
1 polymer ?
#
loop_
_entity_poly.entity_id
_entity_poly.type
_entity_poly.pdbx_seq_one_letter_code
_entity_poly.pdbx_strand_id
1 'polypeptide(L)'
;MTPSELLERLAITFKTEVGPAVDGEYPRTQAFLSAVVLQKLAGQLRFADMHAAAEARERAALAQDLKHLLDAAEAPPSLDTAFTALSEPGNAGLCRFIEALYASREQLGEAHFDAVLSRVRKALRGSLDRRMEYAS
;
A
#
# COMPACT_ATOMS: atom_id res chain seq x y z
N MET A 1 15.53 -15.41 15.25
CA MET A 1 16.12 -14.32 14.45
C MET A 1 15.24 -14.10 13.24
N THR A 2 14.54 -12.98 13.21
CA THR A 2 13.69 -12.59 12.08
C THR A 2 14.52 -12.07 10.91
N PRO A 3 13.96 -11.99 9.69
CA PRO A 3 14.64 -11.35 8.57
C PRO A 3 15.07 -9.90 8.85
N SER A 4 14.26 -9.11 9.57
CA SER A 4 14.62 -7.73 9.93
C SER A 4 15.81 -7.68 10.90
N GLU A 5 15.82 -8.52 11.94
CA GLU A 5 16.94 -8.63 12.89
C GLU A 5 18.24 -9.07 12.20
N LEU A 6 18.15 -9.97 11.22
CA LEU A 6 19.30 -10.40 10.43
C LEU A 6 19.88 -9.25 9.60
N LEU A 7 19.03 -8.49 8.90
CA LEU A 7 19.48 -7.34 8.11
C LEU A 7 20.09 -6.23 8.97
N GLU A 8 19.54 -5.97 10.16
CA GLU A 8 20.14 -5.02 11.11
C GLU A 8 21.52 -5.47 11.57
N ARG A 9 21.66 -6.76 11.91
CA ARG A 9 22.95 -7.31 12.32
C ARG A 9 23.97 -7.20 11.20
N LEU A 10 23.59 -7.52 9.96
CA LEU A 10 24.46 -7.35 8.79
C LEU A 10 24.85 -5.87 8.57
N ALA A 11 23.93 -4.94 8.74
CA ALA A 11 24.24 -3.52 8.62
C ALA A 11 25.25 -3.06 9.68
N ILE A 12 25.14 -3.56 10.92
CA ILE A 12 26.10 -3.28 11.99
C ILE A 12 27.48 -3.84 11.63
N THR A 13 27.55 -5.09 11.17
CA THR A 13 28.81 -5.71 10.71
C THR A 13 29.44 -4.92 9.55
N PHE A 14 28.65 -4.44 8.59
CA PHE A 14 29.19 -3.62 7.50
C PHE A 14 29.80 -2.31 7.99
N LYS A 15 29.21 -1.66 9.00
CA LYS A 15 29.71 -0.40 9.57
C LYS A 15 30.90 -0.57 10.50
N THR A 16 30.92 -1.65 11.27
CA THR A 16 31.88 -1.83 12.38
C THR A 16 33.06 -2.70 12.02
N GLU A 17 32.90 -3.63 11.06
CA GLU A 17 33.94 -4.59 10.69
C GLU A 17 34.36 -4.41 9.23
N VAL A 18 33.42 -4.46 8.28
CA VAL A 18 33.76 -4.47 6.84
C VAL A 18 34.28 -3.11 6.38
N GLY A 19 33.55 -2.03 6.65
CA GLY A 19 33.92 -0.67 6.24
C GLY A 19 35.32 -0.23 6.71
N PRO A 20 35.68 -0.44 7.98
CA PRO A 20 37.03 -0.18 8.48
C PRO A 20 38.11 -1.09 7.87
N ALA A 21 37.77 -2.33 7.53
CA ALA A 21 38.71 -3.31 6.98
C ALA A 21 38.93 -3.20 5.46
N VAL A 22 38.10 -2.44 4.72
CA VAL A 22 38.31 -2.21 3.29
C VAL A 22 39.26 -1.03 3.03
N ASP A 23 40.23 -1.31 2.16
CA ASP A 23 41.15 -0.32 1.62
C ASP A 23 40.47 0.52 0.53
N GLY A 24 40.77 1.81 0.54
CA GLY A 24 40.24 2.78 -0.42
C GLY A 24 38.94 3.45 0.04
N GLU A 25 38.84 4.74 -0.27
CA GLU A 25 37.71 5.59 0.11
C GLU A 25 36.40 5.18 -0.58
N TYR A 26 36.47 4.82 -1.86
CA TYR A 26 35.29 4.42 -2.63
C TYR A 26 34.67 3.10 -2.13
N PRO A 27 35.41 1.99 -1.95
CA PRO A 27 34.88 0.77 -1.36
C PRO A 27 34.31 0.95 0.05
N ARG A 28 34.95 1.78 0.89
CA ARG A 28 34.46 2.11 2.22
C ARG A 28 33.10 2.83 2.17
N THR A 29 32.95 3.76 1.24
CA THR A 29 31.67 4.44 0.99
C THR A 29 30.59 3.46 0.55
N GLN A 30 30.92 2.50 -0.33
CA GLN A 30 29.99 1.46 -0.76
C GLN A 30 29.56 0.54 0.40
N ALA A 31 30.48 0.19 1.32
CA ALA A 31 30.14 -0.59 2.50
C ALA A 31 29.16 0.16 3.42
N PHE A 32 29.38 1.47 3.60
CA PHE A 32 28.46 2.31 4.37
C PHE A 32 27.08 2.45 3.71
N LEU A 33 27.03 2.72 2.40
CA LEU A 33 25.77 2.80 1.65
C LEU A 33 25.00 1.47 1.70
N SER A 34 25.70 0.35 1.57
CA SER A 34 25.11 -0.99 1.70
C SER A 34 24.49 -1.17 3.08
N ALA A 35 25.18 -0.76 4.15
CA ALA A 35 24.61 -0.81 5.51
C ALA A 35 23.35 0.04 5.66
N VAL A 36 23.31 1.23 5.06
CA VAL A 36 22.11 2.09 5.07
C VAL A 36 20.94 1.42 4.34
N VAL A 37 21.19 0.81 3.17
CA VAL A 37 20.16 0.05 2.44
C VAL A 37 19.64 -1.11 3.28
N LEU A 38 20.52 -1.88 3.92
CA LEU A 38 20.13 -3.00 4.80
C LEU A 38 19.28 -2.53 5.98
N GLN A 39 19.64 -1.40 6.62
CA GLN A 39 18.82 -0.80 7.69
C GLN A 39 17.44 -0.38 7.21
N LYS A 40 17.36 0.24 6.02
CA LYS A 40 16.09 0.62 5.41
C LYS A 40 15.20 -0.59 5.14
N LEU A 41 15.77 -1.65 4.55
CA LEU A 41 15.05 -2.90 4.27
C LEU A 41 14.60 -3.59 5.57
N ALA A 42 15.43 -3.56 6.63
CA ALA A 42 15.06 -4.10 7.93
C ALA A 42 13.86 -3.35 8.53
N GLY A 43 13.85 -2.02 8.44
CA GLY A 43 12.70 -1.19 8.83
C GLY A 43 11.44 -1.55 8.04
N GLN A 44 11.54 -1.68 6.72
CA GLN A 44 10.41 -2.07 5.87
C GLN A 44 9.84 -3.43 6.27
N LEU A 45 10.70 -4.42 6.55
CA LEU A 45 10.25 -5.75 7.00
C LEU A 45 9.62 -5.71 8.39
N ARG A 46 10.14 -4.90 9.31
CA ARG A 46 9.59 -4.74 10.65
C ARG A 46 8.14 -4.21 10.63
N PHE A 47 7.85 -3.28 9.73
CA PHE A 47 6.53 -2.67 9.65
C PHE A 47 5.61 -3.31 8.61
N ALA A 48 6.11 -4.26 7.80
CA ALA A 48 5.35 -4.90 6.71
C ALA A 48 4.02 -5.48 7.17
N ASP A 49 4.00 -6.26 8.26
CA ASP A 49 2.78 -6.90 8.76
C ASP A 49 1.77 -5.88 9.29
N MET A 50 2.27 -4.86 9.98
CA MET A 50 1.43 -3.76 10.48
C MET A 50 0.80 -2.97 9.33
N HIS A 51 1.57 -2.71 8.26
CA HIS A 51 1.08 -2.06 7.05
C HIS A 51 0.07 -2.92 6.31
N ALA A 52 0.35 -4.21 6.12
CA ALA A 52 -0.57 -5.14 5.49
C ALA A 52 -1.90 -5.23 6.26
N ALA A 53 -1.85 -5.28 7.60
CA ALA A 53 -3.03 -5.30 8.44
C ALA A 53 -3.80 -3.96 8.41
N ALA A 54 -3.12 -2.82 8.30
CA ALA A 54 -3.77 -1.52 8.13
C ALA A 54 -4.47 -1.42 6.76
N GLU A 55 -3.76 -1.75 5.68
CA GLU A 55 -4.31 -1.75 4.32
C GLU A 55 -5.51 -2.69 4.18
N ALA A 56 -5.44 -3.89 4.77
CA ALA A 56 -6.55 -4.84 4.78
C ALA A 56 -7.78 -4.29 5.50
N ARG A 57 -7.61 -3.67 6.68
CA ARG A 57 -8.73 -3.06 7.44
C ARG A 57 -9.37 -1.91 6.67
N GLU A 58 -8.57 -1.07 6.04
CA GLU A 58 -9.07 0.06 5.24
C GLU A 58 -9.84 -0.39 4.02
N ARG A 59 -9.31 -1.41 3.33
CA ARG A 59 -9.97 -2.00 2.17
C ARG A 59 -11.27 -2.69 2.54
N ALA A 60 -11.32 -3.38 3.68
CA ALA A 60 -12.56 -3.93 4.22
C ALA A 60 -13.59 -2.83 4.53
N ALA A 61 -13.17 -1.73 5.16
CA ALA A 61 -14.04 -0.59 5.45
C ALA A 61 -14.56 0.08 4.17
N LEU A 62 -13.69 0.27 3.17
CA LEU A 62 -14.10 0.79 1.86
C LEU A 62 -15.11 -0.15 1.18
N ALA A 63 -14.86 -1.46 1.17
CA ALA A 63 -15.78 -2.42 0.58
C ALA A 63 -17.15 -2.41 1.27
N GLN A 64 -17.19 -2.29 2.60
CA GLN A 64 -18.44 -2.18 3.34
C GLN A 64 -19.22 -0.91 3.00
N ASP A 65 -18.54 0.24 2.94
CA ASP A 65 -19.18 1.51 2.59
C ASP A 65 -19.69 1.53 1.15
N LEU A 66 -18.91 0.96 0.23
CA LEU A 66 -19.30 0.81 -1.17
C LEU A 66 -20.49 -0.14 -1.30
N LYS A 67 -20.52 -1.25 -0.56
CA LYS A 67 -21.66 -2.16 -0.55
C LYS A 67 -22.94 -1.43 -0.13
N HIS A 68 -22.90 -0.66 0.95
CA HIS A 68 -24.06 0.11 1.40
C HIS A 68 -24.54 1.14 0.37
N LEU A 69 -23.61 1.79 -0.35
CA LEU A 69 -23.96 2.76 -1.39
C LEU A 69 -24.51 2.10 -2.67
N LEU A 70 -24.02 0.92 -3.01
CA LEU A 70 -24.43 0.17 -4.19
C LEU A 70 -25.74 -0.61 -3.96
N ASP A 71 -25.97 -1.16 -2.76
CA ASP A 71 -27.24 -1.83 -2.41
C ASP A 71 -28.43 -0.86 -2.40
N ALA A 72 -28.18 0.46 -2.27
CA ALA A 72 -29.21 1.49 -2.30
C ALA A 72 -29.66 1.87 -3.73
N ALA A 73 -28.93 1.43 -4.76
CA ALA A 73 -29.20 1.67 -6.16
C ALA A 73 -29.34 0.33 -6.91
N GLU A 74 -30.06 0.31 -8.03
CA GLU A 74 -30.10 -0.87 -8.89
C GLU A 74 -28.77 -0.94 -9.66
N ALA A 75 -27.74 -1.49 -9.02
CA ALA A 75 -26.37 -1.46 -9.51
C ALA A 75 -26.19 -2.36 -10.76
N PRO A 76 -25.48 -1.89 -11.80
CA PRO A 76 -25.17 -2.69 -12.97
C PRO A 76 -24.32 -3.94 -12.64
N PRO A 77 -24.53 -5.09 -13.32
CA PRO A 77 -23.77 -6.33 -13.05
C PRO A 77 -22.25 -6.19 -13.25
N SER A 78 -21.83 -5.26 -14.11
CA SER A 78 -20.42 -4.89 -14.32
C SER A 78 -19.77 -4.34 -13.05
N LEU A 79 -20.53 -3.61 -12.23
CA LEU A 79 -20.08 -3.06 -10.96
C LEU A 79 -19.96 -4.13 -9.87
N ASP A 80 -20.87 -5.12 -9.83
CA ASP A 80 -20.78 -6.23 -8.87
C ASP A 80 -19.54 -7.10 -9.07
N THR A 81 -19.22 -7.39 -10.34
CA THR A 81 -18.01 -8.15 -10.69
C THR A 81 -16.76 -7.37 -10.29
N ALA A 82 -16.73 -6.07 -10.57
CA ALA A 82 -15.61 -5.20 -10.21
C ALA A 82 -15.52 -4.94 -8.71
N PHE A 83 -16.65 -4.93 -8.00
CA PHE A 83 -16.73 -4.83 -6.54
C PHE A 83 -16.11 -6.07 -5.88
N THR A 84 -16.40 -7.26 -6.41
CA THR A 84 -15.79 -8.51 -5.92
C THR A 84 -14.26 -8.47 -6.05
N ALA A 85 -13.75 -7.87 -7.13
CA ALA A 85 -12.31 -7.70 -7.36
C ALA A 85 -11.63 -6.77 -6.34
N LEU A 86 -12.37 -5.94 -5.58
CA LEU A 86 -11.78 -5.13 -4.51
C LEU A 86 -11.15 -5.96 -3.39
N SER A 87 -11.54 -7.23 -3.25
CA SER A 87 -10.93 -8.15 -2.29
C SER A 87 -9.53 -8.63 -2.70
N GLU A 88 -9.14 -8.47 -3.96
CA GLU A 88 -7.83 -8.90 -4.45
C GLU A 88 -6.70 -8.03 -3.86
N PRO A 89 -5.53 -8.62 -3.55
CA PRO A 89 -4.39 -7.88 -3.04
C PRO A 89 -3.88 -6.83 -4.04
N GLY A 90 -3.37 -5.71 -3.51
CA GLY A 90 -2.84 -4.61 -4.32
C GLY A 90 -3.91 -3.75 -5.00
N ASN A 91 -3.50 -2.96 -5.99
CA ASN A 91 -4.35 -1.91 -6.58
C ASN A 91 -5.16 -2.36 -7.79
N ALA A 92 -4.90 -3.53 -8.36
CA ALA A 92 -5.54 -3.97 -9.60
C ALA A 92 -7.07 -4.04 -9.49
N GLY A 93 -7.58 -4.60 -8.39
CA GLY A 93 -9.02 -4.64 -8.11
C GLY A 93 -9.65 -3.26 -7.97
N LEU A 94 -8.96 -2.31 -7.35
CA LEU A 94 -9.43 -0.94 -7.21
C LEU A 94 -9.44 -0.20 -8.55
N CYS A 95 -8.43 -0.40 -9.40
CA CYS A 95 -8.43 0.17 -10.75
C CYS A 95 -9.61 -0.36 -11.57
N ARG A 96 -9.83 -1.69 -11.57
CA ARG A 96 -10.99 -2.31 -12.25
C ARG A 96 -12.32 -1.76 -11.73
N PHE A 97 -12.45 -1.58 -10.42
CA PHE A 97 -13.65 -0.98 -9.83
C PHE A 97 -13.88 0.46 -10.31
N ILE A 98 -12.83 1.29 -10.32
CA ILE A 98 -12.93 2.67 -10.80
C ILE A 98 -13.30 2.70 -12.28
N GLU A 99 -12.67 1.87 -13.12
CA GLU A 99 -12.99 1.75 -14.54
C GLU A 99 -14.46 1.35 -14.75
N ALA A 100 -14.94 0.34 -14.03
CA ALA A 100 -16.33 -0.11 -14.09
C ALA A 100 -17.32 0.97 -13.60
N LEU A 101 -16.95 1.73 -12.57
CA LEU A 101 -17.72 2.86 -12.06
C LEU A 101 -17.89 3.95 -13.12
N TYR A 102 -16.81 4.33 -13.81
CA TYR A 102 -16.87 5.31 -14.89
C TYR A 102 -17.68 4.80 -16.09
N ALA A 103 -17.53 3.52 -16.46
CA ALA A 103 -18.30 2.90 -17.54
C ALA A 103 -19.81 2.83 -17.22
N SER A 104 -20.17 2.79 -15.94
CA SER A 104 -21.55 2.65 -15.47
C SER A 104 -22.19 3.97 -15.04
N ARG A 105 -21.52 5.11 -15.28
CA ARG A 105 -21.92 6.44 -14.80
C ARG A 105 -23.35 6.81 -15.19
N GLU A 106 -23.74 6.57 -16.44
CA GLU A 106 -25.07 6.91 -16.94
C GLU A 106 -26.17 6.09 -16.25
N GLN A 107 -25.90 4.81 -15.99
CA GLN A 107 -26.86 3.88 -15.38
C GLN A 107 -27.03 4.13 -13.87
N LEU A 108 -25.95 4.50 -13.17
CA LEU A 108 -25.98 4.87 -11.74
C LEU A 108 -26.70 6.21 -11.49
N GLY A 109 -26.68 7.10 -12.49
CA GLY A 109 -27.05 8.49 -12.30
C GLY A 109 -25.98 9.28 -11.53
N GLU A 110 -25.99 10.60 -11.73
CA GLU A 110 -24.93 11.51 -11.25
C GLU A 110 -24.77 11.49 -9.72
N ALA A 111 -25.88 11.50 -8.97
CA ALA A 111 -25.85 11.54 -7.51
C ALA A 111 -25.19 10.29 -6.89
N HIS A 112 -25.53 9.09 -7.36
CA HIS A 112 -24.93 7.84 -6.85
C HIS A 112 -23.49 7.70 -7.31
N PHE A 113 -23.20 8.03 -8.57
CA PHE A 113 -21.84 8.04 -9.09
C PHE A 113 -20.91 8.93 -8.24
N ASP A 114 -21.34 10.16 -7.95
CA ASP A 114 -20.54 11.10 -7.15
C ASP A 114 -20.39 10.65 -5.70
N ALA A 115 -21.43 10.07 -5.10
CA ALA A 115 -21.35 9.51 -3.74
C ALA A 115 -20.30 8.39 -3.65
N VAL A 116 -20.35 7.45 -4.59
CA VAL A 116 -19.40 6.33 -4.68
C VAL A 116 -17.97 6.85 -4.95
N LEU A 117 -17.81 7.74 -5.93
CA LEU A 117 -16.50 8.28 -6.31
C LEU A 117 -15.88 9.11 -5.18
N SER A 118 -16.68 9.91 -4.48
CA SER A 118 -16.24 10.67 -3.30
C SER A 118 -15.71 9.75 -2.21
N ARG A 119 -16.40 8.63 -1.96
CA ARG A 119 -15.97 7.65 -0.95
C ARG A 119 -14.65 6.98 -1.33
N VAL A 120 -14.48 6.60 -2.60
CA VAL A 120 -13.23 6.04 -3.13
C VAL A 120 -12.09 7.04 -3.01
N ARG A 121 -12.29 8.30 -3.41
CA ARG A 121 -11.28 9.36 -3.29
C ARG A 121 -10.84 9.59 -1.85
N LYS A 122 -11.78 9.59 -0.90
CA LYS A 122 -11.48 9.73 0.54
C LYS A 122 -10.62 8.56 1.05
N ALA A 123 -10.91 7.33 0.63
CA ALA A 123 -10.09 6.18 0.98
C ALA A 123 -8.68 6.25 0.39
N LEU A 124 -8.55 6.63 -0.89
CA LEU A 124 -7.26 6.82 -1.54
C LEU A 124 -6.41 7.89 -0.84
N ARG A 125 -7.02 9.01 -0.46
CA ARG A 125 -6.31 10.08 0.25
C ARG A 125 -5.82 9.62 1.63
N GLY A 126 -6.68 8.96 2.41
CA GLY A 126 -6.28 8.41 3.71
C GLY A 126 -5.18 7.35 3.63
N SER A 127 -5.13 6.57 2.53
CA SER A 127 -4.02 5.64 2.29
C SER A 127 -2.71 6.38 1.97
N LEU A 128 -2.75 7.45 1.16
CA LEU A 128 -1.57 8.24 0.82
C LEU A 128 -1.01 8.99 2.02
N ASP A 129 -1.85 9.65 2.81
CA ASP A 129 -1.43 10.42 3.98
C ASP A 129 -0.68 9.53 4.98
N ARG A 130 -1.19 8.32 5.24
CA ARG A 130 -0.49 7.33 6.07
C ARG A 130 0.84 6.89 5.49
N ARG A 131 0.90 6.59 4.19
CA ARG A 131 2.18 6.22 3.55
C ARG A 131 3.22 7.33 3.65
N MET A 132 2.80 8.60 3.72
CA MET A 132 3.70 9.73 3.95
C MET A 132 4.11 9.89 5.41
N GLU A 133 3.20 9.70 6.38
CA GLU A 133 3.51 9.78 7.83
C GLU A 133 4.65 8.83 8.27
N TYR A 134 4.83 7.70 7.58
CA TYR A 134 5.86 6.72 7.90
C TYR A 134 7.09 6.76 6.98
N ALA A 135 7.10 7.64 5.97
CA ALA A 135 8.24 7.85 5.07
C ALA A 135 9.19 8.98 5.53
N SER A 136 8.77 9.77 6.52
CA SER A 136 9.54 10.82 7.21
C SER A 136 10.18 10.31 8.49
#